data_AF-A0A381FNY8-F1
#
_entry.id   AF-A0A381FNY8-F1
#
_cell.length_a   1.000
_cell.length_b   1.000
_cell.length_c   1.000
_cell.angle_alpha   90.00
_cell.angle_beta   90.00
_cell.angle_gamma   90.00
#
_symmetry.space_group_name_H-M   'P 1'
#
loop_
_entity.id
_entity.type
_entity.pdbx_description
1 polymer ?
#
loop_
_entity_poly.entity_id
_entity_poly.type
_entity_poly.pdbx_seq_one_letter_code
_entity_poly.pdbx_strand_id
1 'polypeptide(L)'
;METNDREFIEIVADYMEEISNFIINSEKSREGSEEQYKLAEAEIEKLPDFKLILDGLMLTISKNFHTPVKNLDDNISYQIGVSASYIRTHFLINNLIMSGDIIEASTLIRKQLEALTRLIELEKKEVSKLEKKTPNVNNVFNNTTKELYRQLSEIAHSGSNNVINLISHFDEGHNRAEASIYPKFTSHSLECYKFHCFIALGFLGYFIKFAMKVYGEDYEYEEDIEVFLVLIDIHKEIDFLNNK
;
A
#
# COMPACT_ATOMS: atom_id res chain seq x y z
N MET A 1 24.47 -24.45 -41.79
CA MET A 1 24.38 -23.25 -40.93
C MET A 1 22.96 -22.68 -40.93
N GLU A 2 22.20 -22.77 -42.03
CA GLU A 2 20.82 -22.23 -42.13
C GLU A 2 19.74 -22.98 -41.32
N THR A 3 19.94 -24.26 -40.99
CA THR A 3 18.93 -25.06 -40.25
C THR A 3 18.78 -24.62 -38.79
N ASN A 4 19.85 -24.11 -38.19
CA ASN A 4 19.89 -23.71 -36.78
C ASN A 4 19.20 -22.36 -36.54
N ASP A 5 19.22 -21.49 -37.56
CA ASP A 5 18.59 -20.16 -37.48
C ASP A 5 17.07 -20.27 -37.58
N ARG A 6 16.55 -21.22 -38.39
CA ARG A 6 15.11 -21.47 -38.51
C ARG A 6 14.52 -22.08 -37.23
N GLU A 7 15.20 -23.06 -36.65
CA GLU A 7 14.81 -23.68 -35.37
C GLU A 7 14.85 -22.64 -34.23
N PHE A 8 15.86 -21.77 -34.20
CA PHE A 8 15.93 -20.68 -33.23
C PHE A 8 14.76 -19.68 -33.39
N ILE A 9 14.40 -19.30 -34.61
CA ILE A 9 13.26 -18.40 -34.88
C ILE A 9 11.93 -19.03 -34.41
N GLU A 10 11.73 -20.32 -34.65
CA GLU A 10 10.54 -21.05 -34.21
C GLU A 10 10.46 -21.09 -32.67
N ILE A 11 11.55 -21.41 -31.98
CA ILE A 11 11.60 -21.38 -30.49
C ILE A 11 11.29 -19.99 -29.93
N VAL A 12 11.85 -18.93 -30.55
CA VAL A 12 11.58 -17.55 -30.09
C VAL A 12 10.12 -17.18 -30.31
N ALA A 13 9.51 -17.60 -31.42
CA ALA A 13 8.09 -17.36 -31.68
C ALA A 13 7.21 -18.06 -30.64
N ASP A 14 7.50 -19.32 -30.30
CA ASP A 14 6.80 -20.09 -29.28
C ASP A 14 6.90 -19.41 -27.91
N TYR A 15 8.10 -18.98 -27.49
CA TYR A 15 8.27 -18.24 -26.23
C TYR A 15 7.50 -16.92 -26.20
N MET A 16 7.45 -16.20 -27.31
CA MET A 16 6.67 -14.95 -27.38
C MET A 16 5.17 -15.22 -27.25
N GLU A 17 4.67 -16.31 -27.83
CA GLU A 17 3.28 -16.74 -27.67
C GLU A 17 2.98 -17.14 -26.21
N GLU A 18 3.86 -17.92 -25.58
CA GLU A 18 3.72 -18.31 -24.17
C GLU A 18 3.75 -17.11 -23.23
N ILE A 19 4.66 -16.15 -23.43
CA ILE A 19 4.72 -14.90 -22.66
C ILE A 19 3.43 -14.10 -22.83
N SER A 20 2.95 -13.94 -24.07
CA SER A 20 1.70 -13.25 -24.37
C SER A 20 0.52 -13.90 -23.65
N ASN A 21 0.41 -15.23 -23.74
CA ASN A 21 -0.63 -16.00 -23.06
C ASN A 21 -0.55 -15.85 -21.53
N PHE A 22 0.65 -15.87 -20.96
CA PHE A 22 0.84 -15.65 -19.53
C PHE A 22 0.38 -14.25 -19.10
N ILE A 23 0.74 -13.19 -19.84
CA ILE A 23 0.33 -11.81 -19.56
C ILE A 23 -1.20 -11.70 -19.61
N ILE A 24 -1.83 -12.18 -20.68
CA ILE A 24 -3.29 -12.14 -20.85
C ILE A 24 -4.01 -12.87 -19.69
N ASN A 25 -3.53 -14.05 -19.30
CA ASN A 25 -4.13 -14.81 -18.21
C ASN A 25 -3.92 -14.11 -16.86
N SER A 26 -2.76 -13.48 -16.66
CA SER A 26 -2.46 -12.70 -15.45
C SER A 26 -3.39 -11.49 -15.33
N GLU A 27 -3.63 -10.76 -16.42
CA GLU A 27 -4.56 -9.62 -16.47
C GLU A 27 -6.00 -10.05 -16.14
N LYS A 28 -6.50 -11.11 -16.78
CA LYS A 28 -7.83 -11.67 -16.49
C LYS A 28 -7.98 -12.09 -15.02
N SER A 29 -6.92 -12.65 -14.43
CA SER A 29 -6.93 -13.06 -13.02
C SER A 29 -7.02 -11.85 -12.08
N ARG A 30 -6.34 -10.74 -12.42
CA ARG A 30 -6.45 -9.47 -11.69
C ARG A 30 -7.85 -8.88 -11.82
N GLU A 31 -8.41 -8.82 -13.02
CA GLU A 31 -9.78 -8.34 -13.25
C GLU A 31 -10.79 -9.13 -12.41
N GLY A 32 -10.71 -10.47 -12.43
CA GLY A 32 -11.57 -11.32 -11.60
C GLY A 32 -11.35 -11.11 -10.09
N SER A 33 -10.11 -10.86 -9.66
CA SER A 33 -9.81 -10.54 -8.26
C SER A 33 -10.39 -9.20 -7.84
N GLU A 34 -10.35 -8.18 -8.70
CA GLU A 34 -10.94 -6.87 -8.43
C GLU A 34 -12.45 -6.95 -8.28
N GLU A 35 -13.12 -7.75 -9.12
CA GLU A 35 -14.55 -8.01 -9.01
C GLU A 35 -14.90 -8.68 -7.67
N GLN A 36 -14.17 -9.72 -7.30
CA GLN A 36 -14.36 -10.42 -6.02
C GLN A 36 -14.09 -9.52 -4.82
N TYR A 37 -13.03 -8.70 -4.89
CA TYR A 37 -12.72 -7.72 -3.85
C TYR A 37 -13.87 -6.72 -3.68
N LYS A 38 -14.42 -6.17 -4.77
CA LYS A 38 -15.55 -5.22 -4.69
C LYS A 38 -16.80 -5.84 -4.08
N LEU A 39 -17.08 -7.12 -4.40
CA LEU A 39 -18.18 -7.84 -3.78
C LEU A 39 -17.97 -8.00 -2.27
N ALA A 40 -16.78 -8.44 -1.84
CA ALA A 40 -16.46 -8.60 -0.43
C ALA A 40 -16.42 -7.25 0.32
N GLU A 41 -15.92 -6.19 -0.32
CA GLU A 41 -15.90 -4.83 0.22
C GLU A 41 -17.33 -4.30 0.47
N ALA A 42 -18.26 -4.60 -0.43
CA ALA A 42 -19.66 -4.19 -0.31
C ALA A 42 -20.42 -4.88 0.84
N GLU A 43 -19.92 -6.02 1.33
CA GLU A 43 -20.48 -6.71 2.51
C GLU A 43 -20.07 -6.04 3.84
N ILE A 44 -19.03 -5.20 3.82
CA ILE A 44 -18.54 -4.50 5.01
C ILE A 44 -19.16 -3.11 5.07
N GLU A 45 -20.04 -2.91 6.05
CA GLU A 45 -20.72 -1.62 6.24
C GLU A 45 -19.71 -0.46 6.31
N LYS A 46 -19.98 0.60 5.55
CA LYS A 46 -19.18 1.85 5.46
C LYS A 46 -17.78 1.72 4.88
N LEU A 47 -17.28 0.52 4.58
CA LEU A 47 -15.94 0.35 3.99
C LEU A 47 -15.79 1.03 2.61
N PRO A 48 -16.74 0.89 1.66
CA PRO A 48 -16.66 1.60 0.38
C PRO A 48 -16.60 3.13 0.55
N ASP A 49 -17.43 3.68 1.44
CA ASP A 49 -17.48 5.13 1.72
C ASP A 49 -16.18 5.61 2.37
N PHE A 50 -15.69 4.85 3.37
CA PHE A 50 -14.43 5.15 4.03
C PHE A 50 -13.26 5.19 3.04
N LYS A 51 -13.17 4.19 2.15
CA LYS A 51 -12.13 4.15 1.11
C LYS A 51 -12.19 5.35 0.19
N LEU A 52 -13.39 5.70 -0.28
CA LEU A 52 -13.59 6.84 -1.16
C LEU A 52 -13.17 8.15 -0.50
N ILE A 53 -13.56 8.35 0.77
CA ILE A 53 -13.20 9.56 1.53
C ILE A 53 -11.70 9.58 1.83
N LEU A 54 -11.09 8.43 2.16
CA LEU A 54 -9.66 8.33 2.46
C LEU A 54 -8.82 8.70 1.23
N ASP A 55 -9.15 8.12 0.08
CA ASP A 55 -8.49 8.39 -1.18
C ASP A 55 -8.74 9.83 -1.65
N GLY A 56 -9.95 10.34 -1.44
CA GLY A 56 -10.31 11.73 -1.72
C GLY A 56 -9.49 12.73 -0.90
N LEU A 57 -9.36 12.51 0.41
CA LEU A 57 -8.54 13.36 1.27
C LEU A 57 -7.05 13.24 0.89
N MET A 58 -6.55 12.03 0.62
CA MET A 58 -5.17 11.81 0.14
C MET A 58 -4.88 12.61 -1.12
N LEU A 59 -5.82 12.65 -2.07
CA LEU A 59 -5.72 13.44 -3.28
C LEU A 59 -5.80 14.94 -2.99
N THR A 60 -6.69 15.39 -2.11
CA THR A 60 -6.82 16.80 -1.73
C THR A 60 -5.53 17.33 -1.11
N ILE A 61 -4.98 16.65 -0.12
CA ILE A 61 -3.73 17.09 0.53
C ILE A 61 -2.54 17.08 -0.45
N SER A 62 -2.59 16.26 -1.51
CA SER A 62 -1.55 16.21 -2.55
C SER A 62 -1.49 17.49 -3.38
N LYS A 63 -2.55 18.31 -3.39
CA LYS A 63 -2.55 19.59 -4.10
C LYS A 63 -1.54 20.56 -3.50
N ASN A 64 -1.25 20.45 -2.19
CA ASN A 64 -0.28 21.28 -1.47
C ASN A 64 1.15 21.15 -2.01
N PHE A 65 1.49 20.08 -2.73
CA PHE A 65 2.80 19.96 -3.38
C PHE A 65 3.03 20.97 -4.52
N HIS A 66 1.97 21.63 -4.99
CA HIS A 66 2.06 22.73 -5.95
C HIS A 66 2.18 24.11 -5.28
N THR A 67 1.99 24.18 -3.96
CA THR A 67 2.11 25.42 -3.19
C THR A 67 3.58 25.73 -2.90
N PRO A 68 4.08 26.93 -3.22
CA PRO A 68 5.45 27.32 -2.91
C PRO A 68 5.73 27.32 -1.40
N VAL A 69 6.90 26.83 -0.99
CA VAL A 69 7.33 26.83 0.41
C VAL A 69 8.19 28.07 0.69
N LYS A 70 7.76 28.92 1.62
CA LYS A 70 8.45 30.20 1.94
C LYS A 70 9.79 30.00 2.65
N ASN A 71 9.90 29.00 3.54
CA ASN A 71 11.09 28.74 4.36
C ASN A 71 11.66 27.34 4.08
N LEU A 72 12.10 27.09 2.86
CA LEU A 72 12.61 25.78 2.47
C LEU A 72 14.00 25.52 3.09
N ASP A 73 14.13 24.44 3.84
CA ASP A 73 15.40 23.88 4.31
C ASP A 73 15.53 22.41 3.88
N ASP A 74 16.69 21.79 4.15
CA ASP A 74 16.97 20.41 3.77
C ASP A 74 16.00 19.40 4.43
N ASN A 75 15.56 19.66 5.66
CA ASN A 75 14.62 18.77 6.36
C ASN A 75 13.24 18.86 5.70
N ILE A 76 12.74 20.07 5.45
CA ILE A 76 11.44 20.30 4.82
C ILE A 76 11.44 19.75 3.40
N SER A 77 12.48 20.02 2.62
CA SER A 77 12.65 19.48 1.26
C SER A 77 12.59 17.95 1.27
N TYR A 78 13.29 17.30 2.21
CA TYR A 78 13.27 15.86 2.37
C TYR A 78 11.91 15.33 2.83
N GLN A 79 11.24 16.00 3.79
CA GLN A 79 9.88 15.64 4.24
C GLN A 79 8.87 15.72 3.09
N ILE A 80 8.96 16.74 2.23
CA ILE A 80 8.15 16.86 1.02
C ILE A 80 8.44 15.69 0.07
N GLY A 81 9.71 15.39 -0.20
CA GLY A 81 10.09 14.26 -1.06
C GLY A 81 9.55 12.91 -0.57
N VAL A 82 9.66 12.65 0.74
CA VAL A 82 9.14 11.43 1.37
C VAL A 82 7.61 11.40 1.32
N SER A 83 6.94 12.52 1.59
CA SER A 83 5.47 12.61 1.55
C SER A 83 4.92 12.43 0.13
N ALA A 84 5.58 12.98 -0.88
CA ALA A 84 5.20 12.77 -2.28
C ALA A 84 5.37 11.29 -2.71
N SER A 85 6.45 10.64 -2.26
CA SER A 85 6.66 9.20 -2.48
C SER A 85 5.58 8.36 -1.79
N TYR A 86 5.17 8.77 -0.59
CA TYR A 86 4.08 8.15 0.15
C TYR A 86 2.78 8.21 -0.65
N ILE A 87 2.33 9.40 -1.04
CA ILE A 87 1.04 9.59 -1.74
C ILE A 87 1.00 8.79 -3.05
N ARG A 88 2.07 8.79 -3.85
CA ARG A 88 2.13 8.00 -5.09
C ARG A 88 1.98 6.51 -4.84
N THR A 89 2.61 6.03 -3.75
CA THR A 89 2.61 4.61 -3.41
C THR A 89 1.27 4.17 -2.78
N HIS A 90 0.51 5.10 -2.18
CA HIS A 90 -0.83 4.83 -1.61
C HIS A 90 -1.79 4.23 -2.65
N PHE A 91 -1.98 4.91 -3.78
CA PHE A 91 -2.88 4.42 -4.84
C PHE A 91 -2.39 3.12 -5.49
N LEU A 92 -1.07 2.94 -5.58
CA LEU A 92 -0.50 1.69 -6.10
C LEU A 92 -0.82 0.51 -5.17
N ILE A 93 -0.76 0.71 -3.85
CA ILE A 93 -1.12 -0.33 -2.87
C ILE A 93 -2.60 -0.70 -3.02
N ASN A 94 -3.51 0.27 -3.17
CA ASN A 94 -4.93 -0.01 -3.40
C ASN A 94 -5.13 -0.93 -4.62
N ASN A 95 -4.49 -0.61 -5.74
CA ASN A 95 -4.59 -1.43 -6.95
C ASN A 95 -4.08 -2.86 -6.72
N LEU A 96 -2.90 -3.02 -6.09
CA LEU A 96 -2.31 -4.33 -5.82
C LEU A 96 -3.16 -5.18 -4.87
N ILE A 97 -3.78 -4.56 -3.86
CA ILE A 97 -4.68 -5.26 -2.94
C ILE A 97 -5.92 -5.76 -3.69
N MET A 98 -6.54 -4.89 -4.49
CA MET A 98 -7.75 -5.22 -5.25
C MET A 98 -7.47 -6.27 -6.32
N SER A 99 -6.30 -6.22 -6.95
CA SER A 99 -5.90 -7.18 -8.00
C SER A 99 -5.40 -8.52 -7.46
N GLY A 100 -5.27 -8.68 -6.13
CA GLY A 100 -4.80 -9.92 -5.50
C GLY A 100 -3.28 -10.09 -5.43
N ASP A 101 -2.50 -9.05 -5.74
CA ASP A 101 -1.03 -9.01 -5.61
C ASP A 101 -0.62 -8.66 -4.15
N ILE A 102 -1.06 -9.48 -3.19
CA ILE A 102 -1.00 -9.18 -1.74
C ILE A 102 0.43 -9.12 -1.19
N ILE A 103 1.38 -9.90 -1.74
CA ILE A 103 2.77 -9.90 -1.30
C ILE A 103 3.43 -8.56 -1.63
N GLU A 104 3.24 -8.09 -2.86
CA GLU A 104 3.73 -6.81 -3.36
C GLU A 104 3.08 -5.65 -2.60
N ALA A 105 1.76 -5.71 -2.39
CA ALA A 105 1.04 -4.75 -1.56
C ALA A 105 1.62 -4.67 -0.14
N SER A 106 1.79 -5.82 0.52
CA SER A 106 2.35 -5.89 1.89
C SER A 106 3.77 -5.34 1.97
N THR A 107 4.60 -5.61 0.96
CA THR A 107 5.94 -5.06 0.85
C THR A 107 5.92 -3.54 0.74
N LEU A 108 5.00 -2.97 -0.04
CA LEU A 108 4.84 -1.53 -0.15
C LEU A 108 4.22 -0.90 1.10
N ILE A 109 3.30 -1.57 1.78
CA ILE A 109 2.76 -1.13 3.09
C ILE A 109 3.89 -1.03 4.12
N ARG A 110 4.83 -1.99 4.14
CA ARG A 110 6.03 -1.91 4.98
C ARG A 110 6.85 -0.65 4.68
N LYS A 111 7.11 -0.39 3.39
CA LYS A 111 7.80 0.83 2.95
C LYS A 111 7.05 2.09 3.42
N GLN A 112 5.72 2.10 3.37
CA GLN A 112 4.92 3.23 3.85
C GLN A 112 5.04 3.45 5.36
N LEU A 113 5.04 2.38 6.15
CA LEU A 113 5.28 2.47 7.59
C LEU A 113 6.68 3.03 7.90
N GLU A 114 7.69 2.58 7.17
CA GLU A 114 9.06 3.12 7.28
C GLU A 114 9.11 4.61 6.86
N ALA A 115 8.41 5.00 5.81
CA ALA A 115 8.31 6.40 5.36
C ALA A 115 7.64 7.29 6.41
N LEU A 116 6.50 6.88 6.96
CA LEU A 116 5.82 7.58 8.05
C LEU A 116 6.72 7.71 9.29
N THR A 117 7.42 6.64 9.63
CA THR A 117 8.40 6.65 10.73
C THR A 117 9.48 7.68 10.48
N ARG A 118 10.05 7.72 9.26
CA ARG A 118 11.08 8.70 8.90
C ARG A 118 10.56 10.13 9.01
N LEU A 119 9.34 10.39 8.55
CA LEU A 119 8.68 11.69 8.65
C LEU A 119 8.57 12.16 10.12
N ILE A 120 8.19 11.27 11.03
CA ILE A 120 8.10 11.55 12.47
C ILE A 120 9.49 11.76 13.10
N GLU A 121 10.51 10.99 12.69
CA GLU A 121 11.88 11.18 13.18
C GLU A 121 12.44 12.57 12.81
N LEU A 122 12.09 13.08 11.63
CA LEU A 122 12.50 14.39 11.13
C LEU A 122 11.89 15.56 11.89
N GLU A 123 10.81 15.34 12.66
CA GLU A 123 10.29 16.37 13.58
C GLU A 123 11.30 16.71 14.69
N LYS A 124 12.24 15.82 14.98
CA LYS A 124 13.16 15.91 16.13
C LYS A 124 14.64 15.82 15.75
N LYS A 125 14.96 15.40 14.54
CA LYS A 125 16.33 15.11 14.09
C LYS A 125 16.55 15.69 12.70
N GLU A 126 17.73 16.22 12.48
CA GLU A 126 18.18 16.66 11.16
C GLU A 126 18.37 15.47 10.22
N VAL A 127 18.09 15.67 8.93
CA VAL A 127 18.20 14.66 7.88
C VAL A 127 19.59 14.01 7.84
N SER A 128 20.65 14.80 8.02
CA SER A 128 22.05 14.32 8.05
C SER A 128 22.32 13.27 9.14
N LYS A 129 21.57 13.29 10.24
CA LYS A 129 21.68 12.29 11.33
C LYS A 129 20.90 11.02 11.04
N LEU A 130 20.04 11.01 10.03
CA LEU A 130 19.15 9.92 9.63
C LEU A 130 19.55 9.28 8.29
N GLU A 131 20.46 9.90 7.54
CA GLU A 131 20.99 9.33 6.31
C GLU A 131 21.56 7.92 6.53
N LYS A 132 21.24 7.02 5.60
CA LYS A 132 21.66 5.60 5.60
C LYS A 132 21.25 4.78 6.83
N LYS A 133 20.40 5.33 7.71
CA LYS A 133 19.84 4.60 8.85
C LYS A 133 18.46 4.07 8.49
N THR A 134 18.12 2.87 8.95
CA THR A 134 16.75 2.35 8.89
C THR A 134 15.87 3.13 9.88
N PRO A 135 14.65 3.55 9.50
CA PRO A 135 13.71 4.20 10.41
C PRO A 135 13.37 3.32 11.63
N ASN A 136 13.29 3.91 12.82
CA ASN A 136 12.94 3.17 14.03
C ASN A 136 11.41 3.06 14.22
N VAL A 137 10.81 2.10 13.53
CA VAL A 137 9.35 1.87 13.45
C VAL A 137 8.68 1.60 14.79
N ASN A 138 9.43 1.21 15.83
CA ASN A 138 8.89 1.00 17.17
C ASN A 138 8.41 2.31 17.82
N ASN A 139 8.97 3.45 17.42
CA ASN A 139 8.64 4.74 18.03
C ASN A 139 7.37 5.38 17.47
N VAL A 140 6.66 4.71 16.56
CA VAL A 140 5.42 5.20 15.95
C VAL A 140 4.22 4.54 16.63
N PHE A 141 3.12 5.28 16.77
CA PHE A 141 1.87 4.82 17.39
C PHE A 141 2.05 4.11 18.75
N ASN A 142 2.88 4.66 19.66
CA ASN A 142 3.09 4.11 21.01
C ASN A 142 3.54 2.63 21.04
N ASN A 143 4.41 2.21 20.12
CA ASN A 143 4.90 0.83 19.93
C ASN A 143 3.88 -0.17 19.36
N THR A 144 2.69 0.27 18.96
CA THR A 144 1.65 -0.60 18.39
C THR A 144 2.06 -1.18 17.03
N THR A 145 2.98 -0.52 16.32
CA THR A 145 3.47 -0.94 15.00
C THR A 145 4.53 -2.02 15.00
N LYS A 146 5.07 -2.41 16.17
CA LYS A 146 6.15 -3.41 16.24
C LYS A 146 5.72 -4.75 15.65
N GLU A 147 4.54 -5.21 16.03
CA GLU A 147 3.99 -6.49 15.58
C GLU A 147 3.62 -6.45 14.10
N LEU A 148 2.94 -5.38 13.68
CA LEU A 148 2.63 -5.14 12.26
C LEU A 148 3.90 -5.12 11.40
N TYR A 149 4.92 -4.39 11.82
CA TYR A 149 6.18 -4.33 11.09
C TYR A 149 6.88 -5.69 11.00
N ARG A 150 6.82 -6.50 12.07
CA ARG A 150 7.34 -7.87 12.07
C ARG A 150 6.62 -8.72 11.02
N GLN A 151 5.29 -8.71 11.03
CA GLN A 151 4.47 -9.45 10.06
C GLN A 151 4.78 -9.03 8.62
N LEU A 152 4.78 -7.73 8.35
CA LEU A 152 5.11 -7.19 7.01
C LEU A 152 6.55 -7.52 6.59
N SER A 153 7.49 -7.55 7.53
CA SER A 153 8.88 -7.94 7.26
C SER A 153 9.03 -9.43 6.94
N GLU A 154 8.26 -10.29 7.61
CA GLU A 154 8.22 -11.71 7.30
C GLU A 154 7.67 -11.96 5.88
N ILE A 155 6.62 -11.24 5.49
CA ILE A 155 6.05 -11.31 4.14
C ILE A 155 7.08 -10.85 3.10
N ALA A 156 7.68 -9.67 3.29
CA ALA A 156 8.64 -9.09 2.36
C ALA A 156 9.93 -9.92 2.19
N HIS A 157 10.26 -10.80 3.13
CA HIS A 157 11.46 -11.64 3.10
C HIS A 157 11.15 -13.13 2.89
N SER A 158 9.90 -13.50 2.63
CA SER A 158 9.47 -14.90 2.54
C SER A 158 9.90 -15.73 3.76
N GLY A 159 9.89 -15.12 4.94
CA GLY A 159 10.52 -15.64 6.16
C GLY A 159 9.67 -16.66 6.94
N SER A 160 8.42 -16.88 6.56
CA SER A 160 7.51 -17.82 7.23
C SER A 160 6.52 -18.48 6.27
N ASN A 161 5.94 -19.61 6.69
CA ASN A 161 4.89 -20.32 5.93
C ASN A 161 3.62 -19.46 5.72
N ASN A 162 3.45 -18.37 6.45
CA ASN A 162 2.35 -17.44 6.25
C ASN A 162 2.37 -16.83 4.84
N VAL A 163 3.56 -16.63 4.25
CA VAL A 163 3.68 -16.14 2.86
C VAL A 163 3.11 -17.14 1.87
N ILE A 164 3.34 -18.44 2.12
CA ILE A 164 2.77 -19.52 1.30
C ILE A 164 1.24 -19.51 1.43
N ASN A 165 0.69 -19.29 2.63
CA ASN A 165 -0.76 -19.21 2.83
C ASN A 165 -1.42 -18.02 2.11
N LEU A 166 -0.69 -16.92 1.87
CA LEU A 166 -1.21 -15.77 1.12
C LEU A 166 -1.43 -16.08 -0.38
N ILE A 167 -0.67 -17.02 -0.94
CA ILE A 167 -0.71 -17.36 -2.37
C ILE A 167 -1.25 -18.77 -2.66
N SER A 168 -1.38 -19.60 -1.63
CA SER A 168 -1.83 -20.98 -1.76
C SER A 168 -3.33 -21.07 -1.66
N HIS A 169 -3.91 -21.80 -2.60
CA HIS A 169 -5.30 -22.23 -2.52
C HIS A 169 -5.30 -23.70 -2.15
N PHE A 170 -6.08 -24.06 -1.13
CA PHE A 170 -6.34 -25.46 -0.84
C PHE A 170 -7.55 -25.88 -1.67
N ASP A 171 -7.32 -26.64 -2.73
CA ASP A 171 -8.39 -27.34 -3.42
C ASP A 171 -8.66 -28.66 -2.69
N GLU A 172 -9.80 -28.74 -2.02
CA GLU A 172 -10.23 -29.93 -1.27
C GLU A 172 -10.29 -31.19 -2.16
N GLY A 173 -10.43 -31.03 -3.49
CA GLY A 173 -10.50 -32.13 -4.44
C GLY A 173 -9.16 -32.80 -4.78
N HIS A 174 -8.03 -32.12 -4.56
CA HIS A 174 -6.72 -32.57 -5.04
C HIS A 174 -5.66 -32.80 -3.96
N ASN A 175 -6.01 -32.55 -2.69
CA ASN A 175 -5.18 -32.82 -1.51
C ASN A 175 -3.74 -32.26 -1.65
N ARG A 176 -3.62 -31.09 -2.29
CA ARG A 176 -2.38 -30.35 -2.50
C ARG A 176 -2.65 -28.86 -2.28
N ALA A 177 -1.73 -28.19 -1.61
CA ALA A 177 -1.65 -26.74 -1.66
C ALA A 177 -1.12 -26.36 -3.05
N GLU A 178 -1.95 -25.74 -3.88
CA GLU A 178 -1.53 -25.21 -5.18
C GLU A 178 -1.27 -23.71 -5.01
N ALA A 179 0.00 -23.33 -5.04
CA ALA A 179 0.38 -21.93 -5.17
C ALA A 179 -0.02 -21.45 -6.57
N SER A 180 -0.83 -20.40 -6.65
CA SER A 180 -1.17 -19.82 -7.94
C SER A 180 -0.10 -18.82 -8.35
N ILE A 181 0.39 -18.96 -9.57
CA ILE A 181 1.26 -17.95 -10.20
C ILE A 181 0.47 -16.74 -10.71
N TYR A 182 -0.86 -16.83 -10.72
CA TYR A 182 -1.76 -15.75 -11.09
C TYR A 182 -2.36 -15.11 -9.82
N PRO A 183 -2.48 -13.78 -9.76
CA PRO A 183 -3.06 -13.09 -8.62
C PRO A 183 -4.50 -13.52 -8.38
N LYS A 184 -4.86 -13.73 -7.11
CA LYS A 184 -6.20 -14.14 -6.72
C LYS A 184 -6.63 -13.40 -5.46
N PHE A 185 -7.88 -12.95 -5.46
CA PHE A 185 -8.50 -12.43 -4.25
C PHE A 185 -8.59 -13.54 -3.19
N THR A 186 -8.26 -13.17 -1.95
CA THR A 186 -8.51 -13.98 -0.76
C THR A 186 -8.97 -13.06 0.37
N SER A 187 -9.47 -13.61 1.48
CA SER A 187 -9.82 -12.80 2.66
C SER A 187 -8.65 -11.98 3.20
N HIS A 188 -7.40 -12.41 2.95
CA HIS A 188 -6.21 -11.65 3.30
C HIS A 188 -6.09 -10.31 2.54
N SER A 189 -6.78 -10.13 1.40
CA SER A 189 -6.83 -8.82 0.73
C SER A 189 -7.45 -7.76 1.63
N LEU A 190 -8.54 -8.09 2.34
CA LEU A 190 -9.22 -7.18 3.27
C LEU A 190 -8.38 -6.93 4.53
N GLU A 191 -7.68 -7.96 5.03
CA GLU A 191 -6.72 -7.80 6.13
C GLU A 191 -5.54 -6.89 5.72
N CYS A 192 -5.02 -7.07 4.51
CA CYS A 192 -3.98 -6.22 3.94
C CYS A 192 -4.48 -4.76 3.83
N TYR A 193 -5.72 -4.57 3.37
CA TYR A 193 -6.36 -3.25 3.30
C TYR A 193 -6.47 -2.57 4.65
N LYS A 194 -6.86 -3.32 5.70
CA LYS A 194 -6.89 -2.79 7.07
C LYS A 194 -5.54 -2.20 7.51
N PHE A 195 -4.42 -2.90 7.25
CA PHE A 195 -3.10 -2.38 7.58
C PHE A 195 -2.75 -1.13 6.76
N HIS A 196 -3.13 -1.13 5.49
CA HIS A 196 -2.96 0.03 4.62
C HIS A 196 -3.71 1.26 5.17
N CYS A 197 -5.00 1.11 5.53
CA CYS A 197 -5.81 2.18 6.12
C CYS A 197 -5.22 2.72 7.41
N PHE A 198 -4.79 1.84 8.32
CA PHE A 198 -4.20 2.24 9.60
C PHE A 198 -2.97 3.15 9.41
N ILE A 199 -2.08 2.79 8.49
CA ILE A 199 -0.88 3.58 8.20
C ILE A 199 -1.25 4.88 7.45
N ALA A 200 -2.21 4.82 6.52
CA ALA A 200 -2.70 5.98 5.79
C ALA A 200 -3.31 7.05 6.71
N LEU A 201 -4.12 6.66 7.69
CA LEU A 201 -4.68 7.60 8.69
C LEU A 201 -3.57 8.29 9.50
N GLY A 202 -2.52 7.56 9.89
CA GLY A 202 -1.39 8.18 10.56
C GLY A 202 -0.61 9.15 9.68
N PHE A 203 -0.45 8.82 8.40
CA PHE A 203 0.16 9.74 7.44
C PHE A 203 -0.68 11.00 7.24
N LEU A 204 -1.99 10.88 7.08
CA LEU A 204 -2.89 12.04 6.92
C LEU A 204 -2.78 12.98 8.13
N GLY A 205 -2.89 12.43 9.35
CA GLY A 205 -2.75 13.23 10.58
C GLY A 205 -1.38 13.91 10.68
N TYR A 206 -0.31 13.21 10.30
CA TYR A 206 1.02 13.82 10.20
C TYR A 206 1.06 14.94 9.15
N PHE A 207 0.57 14.67 7.94
CA PHE A 207 0.72 15.57 6.80
C PHE A 207 -0.07 16.86 6.98
N ILE A 208 -1.31 16.79 7.49
CA ILE A 208 -2.11 17.99 7.79
C ILE A 208 -1.34 18.90 8.75
N LYS A 209 -0.82 18.36 9.87
CA LYS A 209 0.00 19.11 10.83
C LYS A 209 1.28 19.68 10.20
N PHE A 210 1.94 18.89 9.35
CA PHE A 210 3.13 19.32 8.62
C PHE A 210 2.79 20.48 7.67
N ALA A 211 1.71 20.38 6.92
CA ALA A 211 1.26 21.37 5.96
C ALA A 211 0.89 22.69 6.64
N MET A 212 0.15 22.64 7.77
CA MET A 212 -0.13 23.82 8.59
C MET A 212 1.14 24.55 9.01
N LYS A 213 2.21 23.82 9.35
CA LYS A 213 3.49 24.40 9.76
C LYS A 213 4.27 25.00 8.58
N VAL A 214 4.30 24.30 7.44
CA VAL A 214 5.21 24.59 6.32
C VAL A 214 4.61 25.59 5.34
N TYR A 215 3.32 25.47 5.03
CA TYR A 215 2.62 26.35 4.11
C TYR A 215 1.92 27.52 4.85
N GLY A 216 1.63 27.36 6.14
CA GLY A 216 1.09 28.43 6.98
C GLY A 216 -0.25 28.93 6.44
N GLU A 217 -0.35 30.25 6.25
CA GLU A 217 -1.56 30.91 5.71
C GLU A 217 -1.91 30.50 4.28
N ASP A 218 -0.98 29.89 3.53
CA ASP A 218 -1.24 29.42 2.16
C ASP A 218 -1.91 28.03 2.13
N TYR A 219 -2.24 27.45 3.29
CA TYR A 219 -2.94 26.17 3.43
C TYR A 219 -4.23 26.33 4.25
N GLU A 220 -5.37 26.19 3.57
CA GLU A 220 -6.70 26.12 4.17
C GLU A 220 -6.91 24.69 4.71
N TYR A 221 -6.85 24.54 6.04
CA TYR A 221 -6.76 23.23 6.70
C TYR A 221 -8.08 22.79 7.35
N GLU A 222 -9.06 23.68 7.45
CA GLU A 222 -10.30 23.46 8.18
C GLU A 222 -11.09 22.27 7.61
N GLU A 223 -11.28 22.24 6.28
CA GLU A 223 -11.99 21.16 5.59
C GLU A 223 -11.21 19.83 5.69
N ASP A 224 -9.88 19.85 5.53
CA ASP A 224 -9.06 18.66 5.65
C ASP A 224 -9.12 18.03 7.05
N ILE A 225 -9.15 18.86 8.10
CA ILE A 225 -9.35 18.38 9.48
C ILE A 225 -10.75 17.81 9.66
N GLU A 226 -11.79 18.49 9.18
CA GLU A 226 -13.17 18.01 9.30
C GLU A 226 -13.34 16.65 8.63
N VAL A 227 -12.88 16.50 7.38
CA VAL A 227 -12.90 15.23 6.65
C VAL A 227 -12.06 14.17 7.36
N PHE A 228 -10.89 14.53 7.90
CA PHE A 228 -10.06 13.61 8.66
C PHE A 228 -10.77 13.10 9.93
N LEU A 229 -11.49 13.95 10.65
CA LEU A 229 -12.26 13.54 11.83
C LEU A 229 -13.42 12.62 11.46
N VAL A 230 -14.13 12.91 10.37
CA VAL A 230 -15.16 12.02 9.82
C VAL A 230 -14.59 10.65 9.47
N LEU A 231 -13.41 10.60 8.83
CA LEU A 231 -12.72 9.33 8.55
C LEU A 231 -12.41 8.54 9.81
N ILE A 232 -11.93 9.20 10.85
CA ILE A 232 -11.63 8.56 12.13
C ILE A 232 -12.90 7.99 12.77
N ASP A 233 -14.03 8.68 12.67
CA ASP A 233 -15.30 8.21 13.21
C ASP A 233 -15.86 7.03 12.42
N ILE A 234 -15.86 7.09 11.07
CA ILE A 234 -16.24 5.95 10.23
C ILE A 234 -15.33 4.74 10.50
N HIS A 235 -14.02 4.95 10.61
CA HIS A 235 -13.07 3.86 10.89
C HIS A 235 -13.35 3.13 12.21
N LYS A 236 -13.88 3.81 13.24
CA LYS A 236 -14.27 3.17 14.50
C LYS A 236 -15.48 2.25 14.36
N GLU A 237 -16.30 2.48 13.35
CA GLU A 237 -17.54 1.75 13.08
C GLU A 237 -17.31 0.56 12.13
N ILE A 238 -16.21 0.56 11.36
CA ILE A 238 -15.85 -0.56 10.48
C ILE A 238 -15.34 -1.73 11.31
N ASP A 239 -16.09 -2.82 11.25
CA ASP A 239 -15.71 -4.07 11.86
C ASP A 239 -14.80 -4.90 10.94
N PHE A 240 -13.51 -4.58 10.94
CA PHE A 240 -12.53 -5.34 10.18
C PHE A 240 -12.31 -6.78 10.71
N LEU A 241 -12.88 -7.18 11.85
CA LEU A 241 -12.51 -8.42 12.57
C LEU A 241 -13.66 -9.39 12.86
N ASN A 242 -14.93 -8.98 12.73
CA ASN A 242 -16.08 -9.88 12.95
C ASN A 242 -16.76 -10.38 11.67
N ASN A 243 -16.19 -10.14 10.48
CA ASN A 243 -16.59 -10.84 9.27
C ASN A 243 -15.99 -12.25 9.29
N LYS A 244 -16.65 -13.14 10.05
CA LYS A 244 -16.41 -14.58 10.07
C LYS A 244 -16.95 -15.27 8.84
#